data_AF-A0AAN6XA83-F1
#
_entry.id   AF-A0AAN6XA83-F1
#
_cell.length_a   1.000
_cell.length_b   1.000
_cell.length_c   1.000
_cell.angle_alpha   90.00
_cell.angle_beta   90.00
_cell.angle_gamma   90.00
#
_symmetry.space_group_name_H-M   'P 1'
#
loop_
_entity.id
_entity.type
_entity.pdbx_description
1 polymer ?
#
loop_
_entity_poly.entity_id
_entity_poly.type
_entity_poly.pdbx_seq_one_letter_code
_entity_poly.pdbx_strand_id
1 'polypeptide(L)'
;LLIAATASVANADVASAPAAIPRITSLSFSGPGCTRDPKHTGGLSDPTFSFSNFASSLPGTTKTLNCQAHIQAAGASPGWQVAVKTNVVKGNVYLTPGTSLDYYTTVFFSQDAAKTATVRGHIAANDKTIDQAVTLVSNTGAIKVWSPCTGSDGSIGILNVNFRSVLNGDGKAYFEALTENWDLEWRKC
;
A
#
# COMPACT_ATOMS: atom_id res chain seq x y z
N LEU A 1 -24.18 -23.39 50.39
CA LEU A 1 -23.97 -21.93 50.37
C LEU A 1 -22.60 -21.67 51.00
N LEU A 2 -21.61 -20.98 50.44
CA LEU A 2 -21.57 -19.89 49.46
C LEU A 2 -20.17 -19.90 48.78
N ILE A 3 -20.10 -20.09 47.46
CA ILE A 3 -19.58 -19.18 46.41
C ILE A 3 -18.06 -18.87 46.45
N ALA A 4 -17.37 -19.37 45.42
CA ALA A 4 -16.04 -18.97 44.99
C ALA A 4 -16.06 -17.57 44.34
N ALA A 5 -15.00 -16.78 44.56
CA ALA A 5 -14.73 -15.57 43.79
C ALA A 5 -13.41 -15.73 43.05
N THR A 6 -13.49 -16.09 41.76
CA THR A 6 -12.41 -15.93 40.80
C THR A 6 -12.30 -14.45 40.43
N ALA A 7 -11.16 -13.83 40.71
CA ALA A 7 -10.86 -12.49 40.22
C ALA A 7 -10.64 -12.54 38.71
N SER A 8 -11.49 -11.83 37.95
CA SER A 8 -11.38 -11.64 36.52
C SER A 8 -10.14 -10.80 36.20
N VAL A 9 -9.23 -11.35 35.39
CA VAL A 9 -8.18 -10.57 34.72
C VAL A 9 -8.85 -9.62 33.72
N ALA A 10 -8.70 -8.32 33.93
CA ALA A 10 -9.10 -7.31 32.96
C ALA A 10 -8.09 -7.33 31.80
N ASN A 11 -8.53 -7.81 30.63
CA ASN A 11 -7.84 -7.56 29.36
C ASN A 11 -7.86 -6.05 29.07
N ALA A 12 -6.76 -5.36 29.35
CA ALA A 12 -6.53 -3.99 28.89
C ALA A 12 -6.01 -4.01 27.45
N ASP A 13 -6.84 -4.42 26.49
CA ASP A 13 -6.57 -4.27 25.06
C ASP A 13 -7.46 -3.16 24.50
N VAL A 14 -7.11 -1.88 24.67
CA VAL A 14 -7.56 -0.85 23.71
C VAL A 14 -6.57 0.32 23.63
N ALA A 15 -5.61 0.19 22.73
CA ALA A 15 -5.34 1.25 21.76
C ALA A 15 -4.81 0.58 20.49
N SER A 16 -5.66 0.48 19.47
CA SER A 16 -5.29 -0.02 18.13
C SER A 16 -4.59 1.05 17.27
N ALA A 17 -4.24 2.19 17.87
CA ALA A 17 -3.60 3.36 17.26
C ALA A 17 -3.09 4.34 18.36
N PRO A 18 -2.14 5.24 18.06
CA PRO A 18 -1.72 6.28 18.99
C PRO A 18 -2.86 7.23 19.35
N ALA A 19 -2.80 7.79 20.58
CA ALA A 19 -3.79 8.76 21.04
C ALA A 19 -3.84 10.01 20.15
N ALA A 20 -2.68 10.42 19.61
CA ALA A 20 -2.59 11.37 18.51
C ALA A 20 -2.16 10.64 17.23
N ILE A 21 -3.00 10.67 16.19
CA ILE A 21 -2.62 10.21 14.85
C ILE A 21 -1.73 11.29 14.21
N PRO A 22 -0.57 10.94 13.64
CA PRO A 22 0.27 11.93 13.00
C PRO A 22 -0.36 12.48 11.72
N ARG A 23 -0.08 13.75 11.45
CA ARG A 23 -0.49 14.43 10.21
C ARG A 23 0.58 14.24 9.15
N ILE A 24 0.16 14.09 7.89
CA ILE A 24 1.08 14.10 6.74
C ILE A 24 1.69 15.50 6.66
N THR A 25 3.02 15.58 6.73
CA THR A 25 3.78 16.83 6.66
C THR A 25 4.43 17.03 5.29
N SER A 26 4.69 15.95 4.57
CA SER A 26 5.18 15.97 3.20
C SER A 26 4.67 14.75 2.45
N LEU A 27 4.29 14.95 1.19
CA LEU A 27 3.93 13.91 0.26
C LEU A 27 4.55 14.25 -1.10
N SER A 28 5.31 13.32 -1.66
CA SER A 28 5.83 13.42 -3.02
C SER A 28 5.71 12.08 -3.73
N PHE A 29 5.83 12.11 -5.05
CA PHE A 29 5.72 10.94 -5.88
C PHE A 29 6.91 10.82 -6.83
N SER A 30 7.28 9.60 -7.17
CA SER A 30 8.34 9.34 -8.15
C SER A 30 8.05 8.09 -8.99
N GLY A 31 8.64 8.06 -10.18
CA GLY A 31 8.50 6.96 -11.12
C GLY A 31 7.64 7.33 -12.34
N PRO A 32 7.80 6.58 -13.44
CA PRO A 32 7.19 6.89 -14.73
C PRO A 32 5.65 6.79 -14.75
N GLY A 33 5.05 6.11 -13.76
CA GLY A 33 3.60 5.96 -13.62
C GLY A 33 2.91 7.09 -12.87
N CYS A 34 3.65 7.93 -12.16
CA CYS A 34 3.11 9.08 -11.42
C CYS A 34 2.91 10.30 -12.34
N THR A 35 2.32 10.13 -13.51
CA THR A 35 2.17 11.25 -14.45
C THR A 35 1.27 12.35 -13.84
N ARG A 36 1.77 13.59 -13.84
CA ARG A 36 1.12 14.80 -13.28
C ARG A 36 0.84 14.76 -11.78
N ASP A 37 1.58 13.94 -11.04
CA ASP A 37 1.41 13.68 -9.61
C ASP A 37 0.00 13.16 -9.23
N PRO A 38 -0.09 12.01 -8.55
CA PRO A 38 -1.35 11.55 -7.98
C PRO A 38 -1.97 12.60 -7.05
N LYS A 39 -3.29 12.74 -7.13
CA LYS A 39 -4.05 13.56 -6.17
C LYS A 39 -4.23 12.78 -4.88
N HIS A 40 -3.97 13.42 -3.74
CA HIS A 40 -4.19 12.83 -2.43
C HIS A 40 -5.43 13.40 -1.74
N THR A 41 -6.22 12.52 -1.14
CA THR A 41 -7.33 12.86 -0.24
C THR A 41 -7.26 12.01 1.02
N GLY A 42 -7.83 12.52 2.11
CA GLY A 42 -7.80 11.85 3.41
C GLY A 42 -6.60 12.27 4.26
N GLY A 43 -6.35 11.51 5.33
CA GLY A 43 -5.21 11.67 6.23
C GLY A 43 -4.45 10.35 6.36
N LEU A 44 -3.46 10.27 7.25
CA LEU A 44 -2.66 9.04 7.37
C LEU A 44 -3.49 7.81 7.80
N SER A 45 -4.64 7.99 8.46
CA SER A 45 -5.55 6.89 8.80
C SER A 45 -6.31 6.29 7.61
N ASP A 46 -6.43 7.03 6.52
CA ASP A 46 -7.14 6.64 5.29
C ASP A 46 -6.58 7.41 4.08
N PRO A 47 -5.31 7.15 3.70
CA PRO A 47 -4.70 7.83 2.57
C PRO A 47 -5.24 7.23 1.27
N THR A 48 -5.78 8.11 0.42
CA THR A 48 -6.27 7.75 -0.91
C THR A 48 -5.51 8.55 -1.97
N PHE A 49 -4.99 7.85 -2.98
CA PHE A 49 -4.33 8.44 -4.14
C PHE A 49 -5.17 8.20 -5.40
N SER A 50 -5.38 9.23 -6.20
CA SER A 50 -6.03 9.14 -7.51
C SER A 50 -5.04 9.44 -8.62
N PHE A 51 -4.91 8.53 -9.57
CA PHE A 51 -4.00 8.68 -10.71
C PHE A 51 -4.71 9.39 -11.85
N SER A 52 -3.95 10.18 -12.63
CA SER A 52 -4.48 10.87 -13.81
C SER A 52 -4.08 10.22 -15.14
N ASN A 53 -3.14 9.25 -15.12
CA ASN A 53 -2.71 8.43 -16.26
C ASN A 53 -1.60 7.43 -15.84
N PHE A 54 -1.89 6.55 -14.86
CA PHE A 54 -1.05 5.37 -14.60
C PHE A 54 -1.55 4.25 -15.52
N ALA A 55 -0.94 4.09 -16.70
CA ALA A 55 -1.40 3.11 -17.69
C ALA A 55 -0.25 2.44 -18.47
N SER A 56 -0.35 1.13 -18.68
CA SER A 56 0.57 0.31 -19.49
C SER A 56 -0.18 -0.44 -20.60
N SER A 57 0.46 -0.73 -21.74
CA SER A 57 -0.19 -1.37 -22.91
C SER A 57 0.73 -2.21 -23.82
N LEU A 58 0.17 -3.20 -24.54
CA LEU A 58 0.75 -4.07 -25.60
C LEU A 58 -0.22 -4.19 -26.83
N PRO A 59 0.23 -4.54 -28.07
CA PRO A 59 1.61 -4.76 -28.51
C PRO A 59 2.36 -3.43 -28.66
N GLY A 60 3.60 -3.43 -28.19
CA GLY A 60 4.46 -2.26 -28.04
C GLY A 60 5.65 -2.64 -27.14
N THR A 61 6.37 -1.68 -26.57
CA THR A 61 7.38 -2.01 -25.53
C THR A 61 6.71 -2.71 -24.35
N THR A 62 7.25 -3.84 -23.89
CA THR A 62 6.96 -4.42 -22.57
C THR A 62 6.98 -3.32 -21.53
N LYS A 63 5.82 -2.98 -20.97
CA LYS A 63 5.67 -1.84 -20.06
C LYS A 63 5.67 -2.34 -18.64
N THR A 64 6.84 -2.23 -18.02
CA THR A 64 6.91 -2.02 -16.58
C THR A 64 6.59 -0.55 -16.32
N LEU A 65 5.65 -0.29 -15.42
CA LEU A 65 5.33 1.05 -14.96
C LEU A 65 5.19 1.03 -13.44
N ASN A 66 5.73 2.04 -12.76
CA ASN A 66 5.60 2.15 -11.32
C ASN A 66 5.36 3.59 -10.89
N CYS A 67 4.69 3.72 -9.76
CA CYS A 67 4.52 4.96 -9.06
C CYS A 67 4.82 4.70 -7.58
N GLN A 68 5.70 5.52 -7.02
CA GLN A 68 6.11 5.46 -5.63
C GLN A 68 5.66 6.71 -4.90
N ALA A 69 4.92 6.53 -3.82
CA ALA A 69 4.57 7.58 -2.89
C ALA A 69 5.60 7.62 -1.75
N HIS A 70 6.04 8.82 -1.41
CA HIS A 70 6.96 9.12 -0.31
C HIS A 70 6.21 9.99 0.71
N ILE A 71 5.92 9.44 1.89
CA ILE A 71 5.14 10.10 2.93
C ILE A 71 5.99 10.37 4.15
N GLN A 72 5.94 11.61 4.63
CA GLN A 72 6.38 11.97 5.96
C GLN A 72 5.16 12.34 6.78
N ALA A 73 5.12 11.86 8.02
CA ALA A 73 4.09 12.25 8.98
C ALA A 73 4.68 12.41 10.37
N ALA A 74 4.13 13.35 11.13
CA ALA A 74 4.59 13.71 12.47
C ALA A 74 3.43 14.07 13.41
N GLY A 75 3.70 14.07 14.71
CA GLY A 75 2.72 14.33 15.76
C GLY A 75 2.04 13.10 16.35
N ALA A 76 2.58 11.90 16.12
CA ALA A 76 2.17 10.70 16.83
C ALA A 76 2.55 10.81 18.32
N SER A 77 1.76 10.21 19.21
CA SER A 77 2.23 10.02 20.59
C SER A 77 3.52 9.17 20.62
N PRO A 78 4.42 9.35 21.59
CA PRO A 78 5.61 8.50 21.72
C PRO A 78 5.27 7.01 21.95
N GLY A 79 6.16 6.12 21.54
CA GLY A 79 6.06 4.67 21.76
C GLY A 79 5.09 3.97 20.79
N TRP A 80 5.07 4.38 19.52
CA TRP A 80 4.24 3.78 18.48
C TRP A 80 5.02 3.50 17.20
N GLN A 81 4.59 2.45 16.50
CA GLN A 81 5.01 2.16 15.12
C GLN A 81 3.78 1.99 14.23
N VAL A 82 3.95 2.27 12.95
CA VAL A 82 2.97 2.03 11.90
C VAL A 82 3.54 1.17 10.80
N ALA A 83 2.71 0.35 10.18
CA ALA A 83 3.02 -0.41 8.98
C ALA A 83 1.85 -0.34 7.99
N VAL A 84 2.14 -0.45 6.70
CA VAL A 84 1.09 -0.69 5.69
C VAL A 84 0.65 -2.14 5.82
N LYS A 85 -0.65 -2.36 6.07
CA LYS A 85 -1.27 -3.69 6.18
C LYS A 85 -1.82 -4.16 4.84
N THR A 86 -2.57 -3.28 4.19
CA THR A 86 -3.19 -3.55 2.89
C THR A 86 -2.92 -2.40 1.95
N ASN A 87 -2.62 -2.72 0.70
CA ASN A 87 -2.71 -1.78 -0.42
C ASN A 87 -3.80 -2.28 -1.37
N VAL A 88 -4.75 -1.41 -1.72
CA VAL A 88 -5.86 -1.70 -2.63
C VAL A 88 -5.77 -0.77 -3.83
N VAL A 89 -5.50 -1.33 -4.99
CA VAL A 89 -5.49 -0.60 -6.27
C VAL A 89 -6.72 -0.96 -7.07
N LYS A 90 -7.51 0.05 -7.46
CA LYS A 90 -8.66 -0.13 -8.35
C LYS A 90 -8.30 0.38 -9.74
N GLY A 91 -8.77 -0.33 -10.76
CA GLY A 91 -8.39 -0.03 -12.13
C GLY A 91 -9.21 -0.79 -13.16
N ASN A 92 -8.75 -0.74 -14.41
CA ASN A 92 -9.29 -1.51 -15.52
C ASN A 92 -8.19 -2.38 -16.12
N VAL A 93 -8.56 -3.58 -16.57
CA VAL A 93 -7.64 -4.47 -17.27
C VAL A 93 -8.27 -4.99 -18.55
N TYR A 94 -7.48 -5.03 -19.60
CA TYR A 94 -7.77 -5.73 -20.85
C TYR A 94 -6.62 -6.68 -21.15
N LEU A 95 -6.86 -7.98 -21.27
CA LEU A 95 -5.84 -9.00 -21.54
C LEU A 95 -6.38 -9.98 -22.58
N THR A 96 -5.73 -10.10 -23.75
CA THR A 96 -6.05 -11.19 -24.70
C THR A 96 -5.42 -12.52 -24.25
N PRO A 97 -5.93 -13.68 -24.73
CA PRO A 97 -5.30 -14.98 -24.48
C PRO A 97 -3.77 -14.96 -24.68
N GLY A 98 -3.03 -15.55 -23.74
CA GLY A 98 -1.56 -15.56 -23.71
C GLY A 98 -0.91 -14.30 -23.13
N THR A 99 -1.68 -13.35 -22.60
CA THR A 99 -1.15 -12.16 -21.90
C THR A 99 -1.47 -12.18 -20.41
N SER A 100 -0.68 -11.44 -19.63
CA SER A 100 -0.87 -11.34 -18.18
C SER A 100 -0.47 -9.97 -17.63
N LEU A 101 -0.99 -9.68 -16.44
CA LEU A 101 -0.59 -8.59 -15.57
C LEU A 101 0.03 -9.18 -14.31
N ASP A 102 1.31 -8.91 -14.08
CA ASP A 102 1.91 -8.98 -12.75
C ASP A 102 1.84 -7.60 -12.09
N TYR A 103 1.59 -7.59 -10.79
CA TYR A 103 1.66 -6.36 -10.00
C TYR A 103 2.41 -6.59 -8.69
N TYR A 104 3.07 -5.53 -8.23
CA TYR A 104 3.90 -5.56 -7.03
C TYR A 104 3.59 -4.34 -6.16
N THR A 105 3.45 -4.58 -4.87
CA THR A 105 3.49 -3.52 -3.85
C THR A 105 4.75 -3.72 -3.03
N THR A 106 5.64 -2.74 -3.03
CA THR A 106 6.85 -2.73 -2.19
C THR A 106 6.77 -1.61 -1.16
N VAL A 107 6.99 -1.94 0.11
CA VAL A 107 6.91 -1.02 1.25
C VAL A 107 8.22 -1.03 2.03
N PHE A 108 8.73 0.15 2.36
CA PHE A 108 9.89 0.32 3.25
C PHE A 108 9.93 1.72 3.87
N PHE A 109 10.71 1.88 4.92
CA PHE A 109 11.01 3.18 5.51
C PHE A 109 12.41 3.62 5.13
N SER A 110 12.63 4.89 4.76
CA SER A 110 13.96 5.36 4.31
C SER A 110 15.03 5.23 5.39
N GLN A 111 14.65 5.17 6.67
CA GLN A 111 15.53 4.99 7.81
C GLN A 111 16.18 3.60 7.85
N ASP A 112 15.56 2.60 7.22
CA ASP A 112 16.09 1.25 7.05
C ASP A 112 15.62 0.68 5.70
N ALA A 113 16.12 1.27 4.61
CA ALA A 113 15.66 0.94 3.26
C ALA A 113 16.01 -0.49 2.83
N ALA A 114 16.92 -1.17 3.53
CA ALA A 114 17.23 -2.58 3.29
C ALA A 114 16.09 -3.50 3.77
N LYS A 115 15.29 -3.06 4.74
CA LYS A 115 14.13 -3.79 5.25
C LYS A 115 12.88 -3.46 4.44
N THR A 116 12.50 -4.39 3.57
CA THR A 116 11.36 -4.20 2.65
C THR A 116 10.32 -5.31 2.81
N ALA A 117 9.06 -4.97 2.54
CA ALA A 117 8.00 -5.93 2.26
C ALA A 117 7.67 -5.83 0.77
N THR A 118 7.67 -6.94 0.04
CA THR A 118 7.16 -6.97 -1.34
C THR A 118 6.10 -8.03 -1.48
N VAL A 119 4.92 -7.63 -1.93
CA VAL A 119 3.80 -8.53 -2.25
C VAL A 119 3.61 -8.53 -3.76
N ARG A 120 3.43 -9.70 -4.36
CA ARG A 120 3.15 -9.88 -5.79
C ARG A 120 1.74 -10.44 -5.97
N GLY A 121 1.05 -9.98 -7.01
CA GLY A 121 -0.11 -10.69 -7.55
C GLY A 121 -0.03 -10.83 -9.06
N HIS A 122 -0.96 -11.61 -9.61
CA HIS A 122 -0.93 -12.06 -10.99
C HIS A 122 -2.36 -12.26 -11.54
N ILE A 123 -2.60 -11.79 -12.75
CA ILE A 123 -3.83 -12.03 -13.53
C ILE A 123 -3.41 -12.48 -14.92
N ALA A 124 -3.89 -13.63 -15.39
CA ALA A 124 -3.61 -14.14 -16.73
C ALA A 124 -4.89 -14.43 -17.51
N ALA A 125 -4.90 -14.04 -18.78
CA ALA A 125 -5.89 -14.48 -19.75
C ALA A 125 -5.35 -15.73 -20.47
N ASN A 126 -5.76 -16.92 -20.03
CA ASN A 126 -5.29 -18.17 -20.64
C ASN A 126 -6.07 -18.47 -21.93
N ASP A 127 -7.39 -18.61 -21.83
CA ASP A 127 -8.24 -19.10 -22.92
C ASP A 127 -9.21 -18.04 -23.47
N LYS A 128 -9.47 -16.98 -22.69
CA LYS A 128 -10.45 -15.94 -23.01
C LYS A 128 -9.89 -14.57 -22.68
N THR A 129 -10.33 -13.58 -23.47
CA THR A 129 -10.04 -12.18 -23.19
C THR A 129 -10.66 -11.78 -21.85
N ILE A 130 -9.88 -11.09 -21.02
CA ILE A 130 -10.36 -10.38 -19.82
C ILE A 130 -10.51 -8.92 -20.22
N ASP A 131 -11.67 -8.32 -19.97
CA ASP A 131 -11.94 -6.89 -20.19
C ASP A 131 -12.92 -6.43 -19.12
N GLN A 132 -12.38 -5.93 -18.01
CA GLN A 132 -13.18 -5.57 -16.83
C GLN A 132 -12.45 -4.65 -15.87
N ALA A 133 -13.23 -4.04 -14.98
CA ALA A 133 -12.71 -3.40 -13.78
C ALA A 133 -12.08 -4.45 -12.84
N VAL A 134 -11.01 -4.06 -12.16
CA VAL A 134 -10.29 -4.91 -11.20
C VAL A 134 -10.07 -4.20 -9.87
N THR A 135 -10.01 -4.98 -8.80
CA THR A 135 -9.54 -4.56 -7.48
C THR A 135 -8.38 -5.46 -7.09
N LEU A 136 -7.17 -4.89 -7.12
CA LEU A 136 -5.92 -5.57 -6.79
C LEU A 136 -5.61 -5.33 -5.33
N VAL A 137 -5.54 -6.41 -4.55
CA VAL A 137 -5.26 -6.33 -3.11
C VAL A 137 -3.88 -6.91 -2.84
N SER A 138 -3.03 -6.14 -2.17
CA SER A 138 -1.73 -6.59 -1.64
C SER A 138 -1.77 -6.53 -0.12
N ASN A 139 -1.65 -7.69 0.54
CA ASN A 139 -1.62 -7.78 2.00
C ASN A 139 -0.20 -8.14 2.47
N THR A 140 0.39 -7.29 3.30
CA THR A 140 1.77 -7.47 3.80
C THR A 140 1.84 -8.48 4.95
N GLY A 141 0.73 -8.81 5.61
CA GLY A 141 0.62 -9.90 6.59
C GLY A 141 1.80 -9.98 7.58
N ALA A 142 2.50 -11.11 7.57
CA ALA A 142 3.65 -11.36 8.45
C ALA A 142 4.94 -10.63 8.03
N ILE A 143 5.04 -10.15 6.78
CA ILE A 143 6.23 -9.48 6.24
C ILE A 143 6.19 -7.96 6.41
N LYS A 144 5.22 -7.43 7.16
CA LYS A 144 5.08 -5.98 7.46
C LYS A 144 6.41 -5.35 7.90
N VAL A 145 6.72 -4.21 7.27
CA VAL A 145 7.81 -3.33 7.72
C VAL A 145 7.21 -2.26 8.63
N TRP A 146 7.68 -2.24 9.86
CA TRP A 146 7.28 -1.26 10.87
C TRP A 146 8.17 -0.02 10.79
N SER A 147 7.58 1.16 10.98
CA SER A 147 8.28 2.43 11.11
C SER A 147 9.30 2.41 12.26
N PRO A 148 10.24 3.37 12.33
CA PRO A 148 10.90 3.70 13.60
C PRO A 148 9.88 3.93 14.72
N CYS A 149 10.32 3.69 15.96
CA CYS A 149 9.51 3.99 17.13
C CYS A 149 9.37 5.50 17.30
N THR A 150 8.15 6.01 17.41
CA THR A 150 7.89 7.45 17.53
C THR A 150 8.47 8.01 18.83
N GLY A 151 9.21 9.11 18.72
CA GLY A 151 9.79 9.85 19.84
C GLY A 151 8.98 11.09 20.22
N SER A 152 9.64 12.07 20.83
CA SER A 152 9.02 13.35 21.21
C SER A 152 8.56 14.20 20.02
N ASP A 153 9.15 13.99 18.83
CA ASP A 153 8.74 14.63 17.58
C ASP A 153 7.50 13.97 16.93
N GLY A 154 7.13 12.78 17.42
CA GLY A 154 6.02 11.99 16.88
C GLY A 154 6.22 11.54 15.43
N SER A 155 7.46 11.50 14.93
CA SER A 155 7.78 11.15 13.54
C SER A 155 7.68 9.65 13.31
N ILE A 156 7.06 9.26 12.19
CA ILE A 156 7.06 7.86 11.71
C ILE A 156 8.20 7.58 10.72
N GLY A 157 9.06 8.57 10.47
CA GLY A 157 10.04 8.50 9.39
C GLY A 157 9.44 8.77 8.00
N ILE A 158 10.14 8.30 6.95
CA ILE A 158 9.70 8.45 5.56
C ILE A 158 9.19 7.09 5.10
N LEU A 159 7.87 6.95 4.99
CA LEU A 159 7.22 5.78 4.44
C LEU A 159 7.28 5.83 2.91
N ASN A 160 7.75 4.77 2.29
CA ASN A 160 7.79 4.61 0.84
C ASN A 160 6.91 3.43 0.44
N VAL A 161 5.95 3.66 -0.45
CA VAL A 161 5.09 2.62 -1.01
C VAL A 161 5.16 2.73 -2.53
N ASN A 162 5.64 1.68 -3.17
CA ASN A 162 5.79 1.59 -4.62
C ASN A 162 4.83 0.54 -5.17
N PHE A 163 3.88 0.98 -5.98
CA PHE A 163 3.04 0.11 -6.80
C PHE A 163 3.63 0.01 -8.21
N ARG A 164 3.81 -1.21 -8.71
CA ARG A 164 4.38 -1.50 -10.03
C ARG A 164 3.52 -2.50 -10.79
N SER A 165 3.15 -2.16 -12.02
CA SER A 165 2.54 -3.09 -12.98
C SER A 165 3.57 -3.58 -13.99
N VAL A 166 3.40 -4.81 -14.45
CA VAL A 166 4.17 -5.43 -15.53
C VAL A 166 3.19 -6.20 -16.41
N LEU A 167 3.06 -5.80 -17.67
CA LEU A 167 2.31 -6.56 -18.67
C LEU A 167 3.25 -7.50 -19.42
N ASN A 168 2.85 -8.76 -19.56
CA ASN A 168 3.63 -9.81 -20.25
C ASN A 168 2.83 -10.45 -21.38
N GLY A 169 3.56 -11.05 -22.33
CA GLY A 169 3.03 -11.79 -23.49
C GLY A 169 3.16 -11.02 -24.80
N ASP A 170 2.74 -11.66 -25.90
CA ASP A 170 2.91 -11.13 -27.28
C ASP A 170 1.59 -10.62 -27.89
N GLY A 171 0.50 -10.65 -27.10
CA GLY A 171 -0.84 -10.22 -27.50
C GLY A 171 -1.14 -8.74 -27.18
N LYS A 172 -2.43 -8.41 -27.15
CA LYS A 172 -2.91 -7.09 -26.70
C LYS A 172 -3.17 -7.15 -25.19
N ALA A 173 -2.61 -6.19 -24.47
CA ALA A 173 -2.82 -6.05 -23.04
C ALA A 173 -2.90 -4.56 -22.70
N TYR A 174 -3.69 -4.21 -21.70
CA TYR A 174 -3.77 -2.88 -21.14
C TYR A 174 -4.09 -2.98 -19.66
N PHE A 175 -3.46 -2.13 -18.86
CA PHE A 175 -3.81 -1.94 -17.46
C PHE A 175 -3.74 -0.47 -17.12
N GLU A 176 -4.75 0.01 -16.40
CA GLU A 176 -4.79 1.36 -15.85
C GLU A 176 -5.17 1.31 -14.38
N ALA A 177 -4.36 1.96 -13.54
CA ALA A 177 -4.70 2.20 -12.15
C ALA A 177 -5.43 3.54 -12.04
N LEU A 178 -6.55 3.54 -11.32
CA LEU A 178 -7.38 4.74 -11.09
C LEU A 178 -7.19 5.26 -9.66
N THR A 179 -7.26 4.38 -8.67
CA THR A 179 -7.05 4.73 -7.27
C THR A 179 -6.14 3.74 -6.56
N GLU A 180 -5.44 4.23 -5.54
CA GLU A 180 -4.68 3.44 -4.58
C GLU A 180 -5.06 3.86 -3.15
N ASN A 181 -5.44 2.89 -2.32
CA ASN A 181 -5.91 3.09 -0.95
C ASN A 181 -5.10 2.20 0.00
N TRP A 182 -4.65 2.75 1.13
CA TRP A 182 -3.89 1.96 2.10
C TRP A 182 -4.61 1.82 3.43
N ASP A 183 -4.59 0.60 3.96
CA ASP A 183 -4.91 0.34 5.35
C ASP A 183 -3.62 0.30 6.15
N LEU A 184 -3.55 1.08 7.22
CA LEU A 184 -2.42 1.08 8.13
C LEU A 184 -2.73 0.30 9.41
N GLU A 185 -1.69 -0.29 9.99
CA GLU A 185 -1.74 -1.00 11.27
C GLU A 185 -0.76 -0.35 12.24
N TRP A 186 -1.19 -0.18 13.49
CA TRP A 186 -0.38 0.41 14.55
C TRP A 186 -0.05 -0.62 15.62
N ARG A 187 1.10 -0.44 16.26
CA ARG A 187 1.47 -1.18 17.46
C ARG A 187 2.33 -0.35 18.40
N LYS A 188 2.43 -0.82 19.63
CA LYS A 188 3.40 -0.31 20.61
C LYS A 188 4.82 -0.74 20.29
N CYS A 189 5.74 0.17 20.60
CA CYS A 189 7.17 0.01 20.80
C CYS A 189 7.51 0.84 22.05
#